data_AF-A0A931M8F2-F1
#
_entry.id   AF-A0A931M8F2-F1
#
_cell.length_a   1.000
_cell.length_b   1.000
_cell.length_c   1.000
_cell.angle_alpha   90.00
_cell.angle_beta   90.00
_cell.angle_gamma   90.00
#
_symmetry.space_group_name_H-M   'P 1'
#
loop_
_entity.id
_entity.type
_entity.pdbx_description
1 polymer ?
#
loop_
_entity_poly.entity_id
_entity_poly.type
_entity_poly.pdbx_seq_one_letter_code
_entity_poly.pdbx_strand_id
1 'polypeptide(L)'
;MKRYFFGWLLLIVVCSNAQQKTYCNPINVDYGYTPHPSFTEWGKHRATADPVIVNYKGDYYLFSTNQWGYWWSSDMLNWKFVSKRFLRPWNDTRDDLCAPAVGIIGDTMVVFGSTYTRTFTLWGSTNPKANEWFPLVDSLEIGGWDPAFFTDDDGRFYMYNGSSNNYPVYGVELDRKTFKPKGTRTAMYILEGWRYGWQRFGEHMDNTFLDPFIEGAWMTKHNGKYYFQYGAPGTEMSGYADGVVMSDAPLFDGHQTFPQSDPYSSKMGGFSRGAGHGATFTDNNNNYWHISTSIICVKNTWERRMAIWPAGFDKDDVMWCNTAFGDYPLYLPSAITKDAYRPEWYLLNYKKPVTVSSTLASFFSNNAVDESIKTYWSAKTAEKGEWIQTDLGNVSTVNSIQINYADQDAEFIGKQTNIYHQYKLYYSVDGKKWNVLVDKSNNKTDVPHEYVELEKPVQARFIKLENIHMPTGKFAISGLRVFGNGGGAKPTAAKDLIVLRTEKDKRSAYIKWNPVDNAFAYNLYYGTEPDKLYNSIMIYDFNEYWFKAMDLKKPYYFTIESINENGVSEKSKIIKVD
;
A
#
# COMPACT_ATOMS: atom_id res chain seq x y z
N MET A 1 -8.28 -0.46 -74.50
CA MET A 1 -8.29 -1.19 -73.22
C MET A 1 -7.66 -0.32 -72.13
N LYS A 2 -8.46 0.41 -71.34
CA LYS A 2 -7.99 1.10 -70.13
C LYS A 2 -8.36 0.23 -68.93
N ARG A 3 -7.35 -0.33 -68.26
CA ARG A 3 -7.50 -1.16 -67.06
C ARG A 3 -7.72 -0.24 -65.86
N TYR A 4 -8.84 -0.41 -65.18
CA TYR A 4 -9.08 0.19 -63.87
C TYR A 4 -8.45 -0.71 -62.80
N PHE A 5 -7.48 -0.16 -62.05
CA PHE A 5 -6.95 -0.78 -60.84
C PHE A 5 -7.87 -0.39 -59.67
N PHE A 6 -8.62 -1.34 -59.13
CA PHE A 6 -9.31 -1.19 -57.85
C PHE A 6 -8.30 -1.46 -56.73
N GLY A 7 -7.83 -0.39 -56.08
CA GLY A 7 -7.04 -0.49 -54.86
C GLY A 7 -7.96 -0.81 -53.68
N TRP A 8 -7.78 -1.98 -53.08
CA TRP A 8 -8.41 -2.33 -51.81
C TRP A 8 -7.71 -1.57 -50.68
N LEU A 9 -8.40 -0.61 -50.07
CA LEU A 9 -7.95 0.06 -48.86
C LEU A 9 -8.18 -0.90 -47.68
N LEU A 10 -7.10 -1.49 -47.16
CA LEU A 10 -7.15 -2.25 -45.92
C LEU A 10 -7.34 -1.25 -44.75
N LEU A 11 -8.56 -1.17 -44.23
CA LEU A 11 -8.87 -0.47 -42.98
C LEU A 11 -8.25 -1.26 -41.83
N ILE A 12 -7.05 -0.87 -41.41
CA ILE A 12 -6.48 -1.31 -40.12
C ILE A 12 -7.29 -0.62 -39.03
N VAL A 13 -8.24 -1.35 -38.45
CA VAL A 13 -8.90 -0.93 -37.21
C VAL A 13 -7.87 -1.07 -36.10
N VAL A 14 -7.20 0.03 -35.77
CA VAL A 14 -6.43 0.14 -34.54
C VAL A 14 -7.45 0.23 -33.40
N CYS A 15 -7.76 -0.90 -32.76
CA CYS A 15 -8.42 -0.90 -31.46
C CYS A 15 -7.45 -0.24 -30.47
N SER A 16 -7.64 1.06 -30.25
CA SER A 16 -7.05 1.76 -29.12
C SER A 16 -7.83 1.35 -27.89
N ASN A 17 -7.38 0.31 -27.20
CA ASN A 17 -7.88 0.04 -25.85
C ASN A 17 -7.53 1.25 -24.99
N ALA A 18 -8.53 1.88 -24.38
CA ALA A 18 -8.30 3.00 -23.49
C ALA A 18 -7.45 2.51 -22.32
N GLN A 19 -6.33 3.19 -22.05
CA GLN A 19 -5.47 2.82 -20.91
C GLN A 19 -6.26 3.04 -19.61
N GLN A 20 -6.27 2.04 -18.74
CA GLN A 20 -6.78 2.14 -17.38
C GLN A 20 -6.15 3.36 -16.68
N LYS A 21 -6.98 4.19 -16.07
CA LYS A 21 -6.58 5.47 -15.46
C LYS A 21 -6.45 5.37 -13.95
N THR A 22 -7.06 4.36 -13.36
CA THR A 22 -7.14 4.18 -11.92
C THR A 22 -6.42 2.91 -11.46
N TYR A 23 -6.09 2.87 -10.17
CA TYR A 23 -5.53 1.72 -9.47
C TYR A 23 -6.22 1.59 -8.11
N CYS A 24 -6.03 0.46 -7.44
CA CYS A 24 -6.57 0.22 -6.10
C CYS A 24 -5.53 -0.55 -5.29
N ASN A 25 -5.38 -0.22 -4.00
CA ASN A 25 -4.50 -0.96 -3.09
C ASN A 25 -5.20 -2.19 -2.47
N PRO A 26 -4.46 -3.25 -2.09
CA PRO A 26 -3.03 -3.44 -2.34
C PRO A 26 -2.70 -3.52 -3.84
N ILE A 27 -1.50 -3.09 -4.24
CA ILE A 27 -1.13 -3.11 -5.66
C ILE A 27 -1.04 -4.54 -6.20
N ASN A 28 -1.35 -4.73 -7.48
CA ASN A 28 -1.32 -6.03 -8.12
C ASN A 28 0.06 -6.33 -8.73
N VAL A 29 0.88 -7.08 -7.99
CA VAL A 29 2.13 -7.67 -8.51
C VAL A 29 2.14 -9.17 -8.23
N ASP A 30 3.00 -9.92 -8.91
CA ASP A 30 3.21 -11.36 -8.70
C ASP A 30 4.04 -11.60 -7.42
N TYR A 31 3.46 -11.32 -6.25
CA TYR A 31 4.12 -11.47 -4.95
C TYR A 31 4.69 -12.88 -4.76
N GLY A 32 5.90 -12.97 -4.20
CA GLY A 32 6.51 -14.20 -3.74
C GLY A 32 5.88 -14.71 -2.45
N TYR A 33 6.04 -16.02 -2.21
CA TYR A 33 5.69 -16.65 -0.94
C TYR A 33 6.82 -16.45 0.07
N THR A 34 6.49 -16.41 1.35
CA THR A 34 7.54 -16.31 2.38
C THR A 34 8.58 -17.45 2.19
N PRO A 35 9.88 -17.15 2.14
CA PRO A 35 10.92 -18.17 1.94
C PRO A 35 11.29 -18.91 3.24
N HIS A 36 10.76 -18.45 4.38
CA HIS A 36 11.11 -18.90 5.73
C HIS A 36 10.14 -19.97 6.23
N PRO A 37 10.58 -21.23 6.42
CA PRO A 37 9.70 -22.31 6.85
C PRO A 37 9.00 -22.04 8.19
N SER A 38 9.69 -21.39 9.13
CA SER A 38 9.11 -20.99 10.43
C SER A 38 7.93 -20.03 10.31
N PHE A 39 7.81 -19.29 9.20
CA PHE A 39 6.67 -18.40 8.97
C PHE A 39 5.51 -19.13 8.30
N THR A 40 5.65 -20.40 7.94
CA THR A 40 4.64 -21.17 7.19
C THR A 40 3.89 -22.18 8.04
N GLU A 41 4.16 -22.26 9.34
CA GLU A 41 3.62 -23.30 10.23
C GLU A 41 2.09 -23.32 10.29
N TRP A 42 1.43 -22.15 10.16
CA TRP A 42 -0.04 -22.04 10.13
C TRP A 42 -0.59 -21.85 8.71
N GLY A 43 0.25 -22.07 7.70
CA GLY A 43 -0.11 -22.00 6.29
C GLY A 43 0.87 -21.18 5.48
N LYS A 44 1.22 -21.69 4.30
CA LYS A 44 2.03 -20.96 3.33
C LYS A 44 1.19 -19.82 2.73
N HIS A 45 1.85 -18.71 2.44
CA HIS A 45 1.21 -17.49 1.97
C HIS A 45 2.21 -16.60 1.23
N ARG A 46 1.68 -15.77 0.34
CA ARG A 46 2.40 -14.65 -0.26
C ARG A 46 2.76 -13.65 0.82
N ALA A 47 3.97 -13.11 0.76
CA ALA A 47 4.40 -12.07 1.67
C ALA A 47 5.46 -11.20 1.00
N THR A 48 5.30 -9.89 1.15
CA THR A 48 6.37 -8.92 0.97
C THR A 48 6.07 -7.68 1.79
N ALA A 49 7.08 -6.87 2.02
CA ALA A 49 6.99 -5.62 2.76
C ALA A 49 8.18 -4.75 2.42
N ASP A 50 8.29 -3.64 3.15
CA ASP A 50 9.46 -2.77 3.18
C ASP A 50 9.80 -2.26 1.76
N PRO A 51 8.81 -1.77 0.99
CA PRO A 51 9.01 -1.47 -0.41
C PRO A 51 9.77 -0.16 -0.65
N VAL A 52 10.58 -0.16 -1.69
CA VAL A 52 11.21 1.05 -2.24
C VAL A 52 10.90 1.15 -3.72
N ILE A 53 10.35 2.30 -4.13
CA ILE A 53 10.29 2.71 -5.53
C ILE A 53 11.30 3.83 -5.76
N VAL A 54 12.08 3.70 -6.82
CA VAL A 54 12.86 4.81 -7.38
C VAL A 54 12.44 5.07 -8.83
N ASN A 55 12.40 6.34 -9.22
CA ASN A 55 12.32 6.72 -10.62
C ASN A 55 13.74 6.81 -11.19
N TYR A 56 14.04 6.00 -12.19
CA TYR A 56 15.36 5.91 -12.79
C TYR A 56 15.25 5.92 -14.32
N LYS A 57 15.77 6.98 -14.93
CA LYS A 57 15.73 7.21 -16.39
C LYS A 57 14.30 7.16 -16.98
N GLY A 58 13.30 7.61 -16.21
CA GLY A 58 11.90 7.70 -16.63
C GLY A 58 11.05 6.45 -16.36
N ASP A 59 11.62 5.41 -15.78
CA ASP A 59 10.90 4.20 -15.36
C ASP A 59 10.95 4.02 -13.84
N TYR A 60 9.89 3.44 -13.29
CA TYR A 60 9.77 3.09 -11.89
C TYR A 60 10.38 1.71 -11.66
N TYR A 61 11.22 1.57 -10.64
CA TYR A 61 11.76 0.29 -10.19
C TYR A 61 11.34 0.03 -8.75
N LEU A 62 10.70 -1.11 -8.52
CA LEU A 62 10.16 -1.53 -7.23
C LEU A 62 10.98 -2.69 -6.68
N PHE A 63 11.54 -2.49 -5.50
CA PHE A 63 12.22 -3.51 -4.71
C PHE A 63 11.46 -3.70 -3.40
N SER A 64 11.40 -4.93 -2.90
CA SER A 64 10.73 -5.22 -1.64
C SER A 64 11.23 -6.54 -1.05
N THR A 65 10.86 -6.80 0.21
CA THR A 65 11.40 -7.90 1.00
C THR A 65 11.21 -9.27 0.34
N ASN A 66 12.32 -9.95 0.10
CA ASN A 66 12.48 -11.37 -0.25
C ASN A 66 11.77 -11.84 -1.51
N GLN A 67 11.73 -10.99 -2.53
CA GLN A 67 11.07 -11.29 -3.80
C GLN A 67 11.96 -11.94 -4.85
N TRP A 68 13.27 -12.09 -4.56
CA TRP A 68 14.25 -12.78 -5.41
C TRP A 68 14.37 -12.12 -6.79
N GLY A 69 14.27 -10.79 -6.79
CA GLY A 69 14.21 -9.95 -7.97
C GLY A 69 13.58 -8.61 -7.63
N TYR A 70 13.14 -7.92 -8.66
CA TYR A 70 12.52 -6.59 -8.58
C TYR A 70 11.57 -6.40 -9.76
N TRP A 71 10.74 -5.38 -9.69
CA TRP A 71 9.86 -5.01 -10.78
C TRP A 71 10.28 -3.71 -11.42
N TRP A 72 9.92 -3.54 -12.69
CA TRP A 72 9.91 -2.22 -13.30
C TRP A 72 8.58 -1.93 -14.01
N SER A 73 8.23 -0.66 -14.10
CA SER A 73 7.04 -0.18 -14.81
C SER A 73 7.31 1.20 -15.41
N SER A 74 6.68 1.50 -16.55
CA SER A 74 6.69 2.86 -17.12
C SER A 74 5.48 3.70 -16.69
N ASP A 75 4.48 3.10 -16.03
CA ASP A 75 3.18 3.71 -15.75
C ASP A 75 2.65 3.46 -14.32
N MET A 76 3.43 2.79 -13.47
CA MET A 76 3.06 2.32 -12.11
C MET A 76 1.90 1.32 -12.06
N LEU A 77 1.41 0.87 -13.21
CA LEU A 77 0.32 -0.09 -13.33
C LEU A 77 0.83 -1.44 -13.82
N ASN A 78 1.53 -1.45 -14.94
CA ASN A 78 2.00 -2.65 -15.61
C ASN A 78 3.42 -2.97 -15.14
N TRP A 79 3.52 -3.73 -14.06
CA TRP A 79 4.78 -4.16 -13.47
C TRP A 79 5.34 -5.40 -14.15
N LYS A 80 6.63 -5.36 -14.49
CA LYS A 80 7.38 -6.47 -15.09
C LYS A 80 8.45 -6.94 -14.13
N PHE A 81 8.33 -8.20 -13.71
CA PHE A 81 9.29 -8.81 -12.79
C PHE A 81 10.59 -9.19 -13.51
N VAL A 82 11.71 -8.91 -12.87
CA VAL A 82 13.07 -9.31 -13.27
C VAL A 82 13.64 -10.19 -12.15
N SER A 83 13.83 -11.47 -12.45
CA SER A 83 14.40 -12.44 -11.50
C SER A 83 15.89 -12.18 -11.28
N LYS A 84 16.28 -11.99 -10.02
CA LYS A 84 17.68 -11.79 -9.62
C LYS A 84 17.88 -12.11 -8.15
N ARG A 85 18.89 -12.94 -7.88
CA ARG A 85 19.49 -13.08 -6.55
C ARG A 85 20.56 -11.99 -6.36
N PHE A 86 20.50 -11.31 -5.23
CA PHE A 86 21.49 -10.34 -4.77
C PHE A 86 22.46 -10.93 -3.76
N LEU A 87 22.13 -12.07 -3.15
CA LEU A 87 23.07 -12.89 -2.40
C LEU A 87 24.15 -13.48 -3.30
N ARG A 88 25.36 -13.49 -2.76
CA ARG A 88 26.51 -14.23 -3.29
C ARG A 88 26.46 -15.68 -2.80
N PRO A 89 27.14 -16.62 -3.49
CA PRO A 89 27.14 -18.03 -3.09
C PRO A 89 27.63 -18.33 -1.66
N TRP A 90 28.40 -17.41 -1.06
CA TRP A 90 28.93 -17.53 0.30
C TRP A 90 28.05 -16.86 1.37
N ASN A 91 26.94 -16.25 1.01
CA ASN A 91 25.99 -15.73 1.99
C ASN A 91 25.22 -16.88 2.64
N ASP A 92 25.38 -17.04 3.94
CA ASP A 92 24.65 -18.03 4.74
C ASP A 92 23.34 -17.44 5.28
N THR A 93 22.45 -17.04 4.39
CA THR A 93 21.11 -16.54 4.72
C THR A 93 20.12 -16.82 3.59
N ARG A 94 18.83 -16.85 3.93
CA ARG A 94 17.72 -16.89 2.96
C ARG A 94 17.14 -15.50 2.67
N ASP A 95 17.52 -14.50 3.46
CA ASP A 95 17.13 -13.12 3.27
C ASP A 95 17.97 -12.49 2.17
N ASP A 96 17.40 -12.36 0.99
CA ASP A 96 18.14 -11.92 -0.20
C ASP A 96 18.13 -10.43 -0.37
N LEU A 97 16.95 -9.85 -0.31
CA LEU A 97 16.79 -8.43 -0.06
C LEU A 97 15.69 -8.34 0.99
N CYS A 98 16.05 -8.33 2.27
CA CYS A 98 15.14 -7.91 3.34
C CYS A 98 15.29 -6.39 3.50
N ALA A 99 14.17 -5.66 3.57
CA ALA A 99 14.10 -4.19 3.64
C ALA A 99 15.17 -3.49 2.76
N PRO A 100 15.06 -3.60 1.42
CA PRO A 100 16.10 -3.14 0.53
C PRO A 100 16.28 -1.61 0.57
N ALA A 101 17.53 -1.16 0.64
CA ALA A 101 17.91 0.20 0.28
C ALA A 101 18.12 0.31 -1.23
N VAL A 102 17.49 1.29 -1.86
CA VAL A 102 17.74 1.64 -3.27
C VAL A 102 18.02 3.13 -3.37
N GLY A 103 19.08 3.50 -4.08
CA GLY A 103 19.45 4.90 -4.28
C GLY A 103 20.05 5.14 -5.66
N ILE A 104 20.15 6.42 -6.05
CA ILE A 104 20.79 6.82 -7.31
C ILE A 104 22.06 7.60 -7.02
N ILE A 105 23.15 7.19 -7.67
CA ILE A 105 24.50 7.74 -7.56
C ILE A 105 24.93 8.14 -8.97
N GLY A 106 24.75 9.41 -9.33
CA GLY A 106 25.01 9.85 -10.70
C GLY A 106 24.10 9.11 -11.68
N ASP A 107 24.68 8.32 -12.59
CA ASP A 107 23.95 7.51 -13.56
C ASP A 107 23.74 6.05 -13.13
N THR A 108 24.05 5.70 -11.88
CA THR A 108 24.06 4.32 -11.39
C THR A 108 23.00 4.14 -10.29
N MET A 109 22.12 3.15 -10.47
CA MET A 109 21.24 2.66 -9.41
C MET A 109 22.02 1.75 -8.47
N VAL A 110 21.88 1.94 -7.17
CA VAL A 110 22.51 1.09 -6.15
C VAL A 110 21.49 0.36 -5.31
N VAL A 111 21.81 -0.89 -4.94
CA VAL A 111 20.92 -1.76 -4.14
C VAL A 111 21.71 -2.45 -3.04
N PHE A 112 21.14 -2.49 -1.85
CA PHE A 112 21.67 -3.16 -0.67
C PHE A 112 20.52 -3.72 0.19
N GLY A 113 20.73 -4.85 0.86
CA GLY A 113 19.72 -5.47 1.74
C GLY A 113 20.15 -5.46 3.20
N SER A 114 19.17 -5.61 4.10
CA SER A 114 19.40 -5.74 5.54
C SER A 114 20.38 -6.87 5.88
N THR A 115 21.39 -6.54 6.69
CA THR A 115 22.33 -7.53 7.22
C THR A 115 22.97 -7.09 8.53
N TYR A 116 23.18 -8.05 9.44
CA TYR A 116 24.05 -7.90 10.61
C TYR A 116 25.49 -8.36 10.35
N THR A 117 25.75 -8.95 9.18
CA THR A 117 27.09 -9.38 8.78
C THR A 117 27.83 -8.25 8.06
N ARG A 118 29.14 -8.43 7.89
CA ARG A 118 29.98 -7.51 7.10
C ARG A 118 30.08 -7.92 5.63
N THR A 119 29.31 -8.92 5.20
CA THR A 119 29.55 -9.69 3.96
C THR A 119 28.38 -9.63 2.98
N PHE A 120 27.79 -8.45 2.80
CA PHE A 120 26.75 -8.22 1.79
C PHE A 120 27.26 -7.25 0.72
N THR A 121 27.07 -7.60 -0.55
CA THR A 121 27.54 -6.81 -1.70
C THR A 121 26.67 -5.57 -1.89
N LEU A 122 27.30 -4.40 -2.04
CA LEU A 122 26.64 -3.23 -2.59
C LEU A 122 26.62 -3.37 -4.11
N TRP A 123 25.44 -3.52 -4.69
CA TRP A 123 25.27 -3.72 -6.12
C TRP A 123 25.03 -2.39 -6.83
N GLY A 124 25.59 -2.25 -8.03
CA GLY A 124 25.33 -1.15 -8.95
C GLY A 124 24.75 -1.65 -10.28
N SER A 125 23.92 -0.83 -10.91
CA SER A 125 23.44 -1.06 -12.27
C SER A 125 23.22 0.25 -13.03
N THR A 126 23.69 0.28 -14.28
CA THR A 126 23.36 1.35 -15.24
C THR A 126 22.24 0.94 -16.20
N ASN A 127 21.91 -0.36 -16.26
CA ASN A 127 20.90 -0.98 -17.12
C ASN A 127 20.07 -2.06 -16.38
N PRO A 128 19.30 -1.68 -15.34
CA PRO A 128 18.56 -2.63 -14.52
C PRO A 128 17.42 -3.31 -15.29
N LYS A 129 16.89 -2.74 -16.37
CA LYS A 129 15.90 -3.42 -17.24
C LYS A 129 16.44 -4.71 -17.88
N ALA A 130 17.72 -4.72 -18.25
CA ALA A 130 18.38 -5.89 -18.83
C ALA A 130 18.95 -6.86 -17.80
N ASN A 131 18.71 -6.62 -16.50
CA ASN A 131 19.27 -7.39 -15.40
C ASN A 131 20.81 -7.37 -15.35
N GLU A 132 21.43 -6.26 -15.76
CA GLU A 132 22.88 -6.10 -15.75
C GLU A 132 23.34 -5.44 -14.44
N TRP A 133 24.05 -6.18 -13.59
CA TRP A 133 24.47 -5.73 -12.27
C TRP A 133 25.95 -6.04 -12.02
N PHE A 134 26.63 -5.12 -11.36
CA PHE A 134 28.04 -5.26 -10.97
C PHE A 134 28.24 -4.91 -9.49
N PRO A 135 29.22 -5.52 -8.80
CA PRO A 135 29.55 -5.14 -7.44
C PRO A 135 30.24 -3.77 -7.44
N LEU A 136 29.71 -2.81 -6.67
CA LEU A 136 30.41 -1.56 -6.36
C LEU A 136 31.45 -1.79 -5.27
N VAL A 137 31.06 -2.53 -4.23
CA VAL A 137 31.96 -3.16 -3.26
C VAL A 137 31.44 -4.57 -2.99
N ASP A 138 32.35 -5.55 -2.97
CA ASP A 138 31.98 -6.95 -2.79
C ASP A 138 31.39 -7.21 -1.39
N SER A 139 31.84 -6.46 -0.38
CA SER A 139 31.38 -6.51 1.00
C SER A 139 31.31 -5.10 1.60
N LEU A 140 30.09 -4.59 1.83
CA LEU A 140 29.88 -3.30 2.48
C LEU A 140 30.00 -3.48 4.00
N GLU A 141 31.20 -3.22 4.52
CA GLU A 141 31.58 -3.59 5.89
C GLU A 141 30.72 -2.97 6.99
N ILE A 142 30.12 -1.79 6.77
CA ILE A 142 29.30 -1.11 7.77
C ILE A 142 28.01 -1.90 8.07
N GLY A 143 27.54 -2.73 7.12
CA GLY A 143 26.27 -3.45 7.23
C GLY A 143 25.11 -2.50 7.56
N GLY A 144 24.01 -3.07 8.05
CA GLY A 144 22.87 -2.29 8.53
C GLY A 144 21.58 -3.06 8.35
N TRP A 145 20.76 -3.06 9.39
CA TRP A 145 19.37 -3.48 9.30
C TRP A 145 18.50 -2.30 8.90
N ASP A 146 17.54 -2.53 8.01
CA ASP A 146 16.66 -1.56 7.35
C ASP A 146 17.41 -0.35 6.79
N PRO A 147 18.36 -0.61 5.86
CA PRO A 147 19.16 0.44 5.27
C PRO A 147 18.32 1.33 4.33
N ALA A 148 18.73 2.59 4.21
CA ALA A 148 18.24 3.54 3.22
C ALA A 148 19.38 4.42 2.71
N PHE A 149 19.26 4.86 1.46
CA PHE A 149 20.28 5.67 0.80
C PHE A 149 19.75 7.03 0.40
N PHE A 150 20.60 8.05 0.52
CA PHE A 150 20.30 9.40 0.06
C PHE A 150 21.54 10.01 -0.59
N THR A 151 21.38 10.54 -1.79
CA THR A 151 22.39 11.36 -2.46
C THR A 151 21.89 12.80 -2.47
N ASP A 152 22.66 13.70 -1.88
CA ASP A 152 22.31 15.12 -1.83
C ASP A 152 22.72 15.83 -3.14
N ASP A 153 22.24 17.07 -3.32
CA ASP A 153 22.48 17.88 -4.53
C ASP A 153 23.97 18.21 -4.72
N ASP A 154 24.75 18.21 -3.64
CA ASP A 154 26.21 18.39 -3.66
C ASP A 154 26.98 17.10 -3.98
N GLY A 155 26.26 15.99 -4.21
CA GLY A 155 26.82 14.68 -4.54
C GLY A 155 27.30 13.87 -3.33
N ARG A 156 27.15 14.36 -2.10
CA ARG A 156 27.43 13.58 -0.88
C ARG A 156 26.41 12.45 -0.75
N PHE A 157 26.88 11.31 -0.23
CA PHE A 157 26.09 10.08 -0.17
C PHE A 157 25.97 9.62 1.28
N TYR A 158 24.77 9.29 1.69
CA TYR A 158 24.43 8.98 3.06
C TYR A 158 23.71 7.64 3.14
N MET A 159 23.93 6.95 4.25
CA MET A 159 23.21 5.75 4.63
C MET A 159 22.53 5.97 5.98
N TYR A 160 21.28 5.57 6.07
CA TYR A 160 20.52 5.50 7.32
C TYR A 160 20.14 4.06 7.59
N ASN A 161 20.19 3.60 8.85
CA ASN A 161 19.84 2.23 9.19
C ASN A 161 19.51 2.07 10.68
N GLY A 162 18.70 1.07 11.00
CA GLY A 162 18.36 0.65 12.35
C GLY A 162 16.92 0.13 12.43
N SER A 163 16.69 -0.91 13.22
CA SER A 163 15.37 -1.33 13.71
C SER A 163 15.53 -1.65 15.19
N SER A 164 14.82 -0.92 16.06
CA SER A 164 14.94 -1.10 17.50
C SER A 164 13.80 -0.48 18.28
N ASN A 165 13.53 -1.03 19.46
CA ASN A 165 12.71 -0.41 20.49
C ASN A 165 13.53 0.29 21.59
N ASN A 166 14.86 0.26 21.51
CA ASN A 166 15.77 0.80 22.53
C ASN A 166 16.77 1.83 21.97
N TYR A 167 17.12 1.71 20.70
CA TYR A 167 18.12 2.56 20.04
C TYR A 167 17.47 3.41 18.95
N PRO A 168 18.02 4.61 18.68
CA PRO A 168 17.56 5.41 17.56
C PRO A 168 17.92 4.73 16.23
N VAL A 169 17.29 5.21 15.15
CA VAL A 169 17.87 5.04 13.81
C VAL A 169 19.13 5.88 13.70
N TYR A 170 20.13 5.37 12.99
CA TYR A 170 21.40 6.06 12.79
C TYR A 170 21.60 6.49 11.34
N GLY A 171 22.31 7.61 11.13
CA GLY A 171 22.74 8.11 9.82
C GLY A 171 24.26 8.27 9.74
N VAL A 172 24.83 8.14 8.55
CA VAL A 172 26.27 8.37 8.32
C VAL A 172 26.53 8.76 6.86
N GLU A 173 27.50 9.65 6.64
CA GLU A 173 28.01 9.91 5.30
C GLU A 173 28.95 8.77 4.87
N LEU A 174 28.85 8.34 3.62
CA LEU A 174 29.73 7.37 2.99
C LEU A 174 30.65 8.07 1.98
N ASP A 175 31.92 7.70 1.98
CA ASP A 175 32.86 8.13 0.95
C ASP A 175 32.42 7.61 -0.43
N ARG A 176 32.34 8.50 -1.41
CA ARG A 176 31.80 8.20 -2.75
C ARG A 176 32.62 7.22 -3.59
N LYS A 177 33.89 6.98 -3.21
CA LYS A 177 34.80 6.11 -3.96
C LYS A 177 34.92 4.74 -3.30
N THR A 178 34.97 4.73 -1.97
CA THR A 178 35.24 3.52 -1.18
C THR A 178 34.01 2.97 -0.48
N PHE A 179 32.92 3.74 -0.40
CA PHE A 179 31.70 3.46 0.36
C PHE A 179 31.95 3.22 1.86
N LYS A 180 33.11 3.63 2.37
CA LYS A 180 33.44 3.56 3.78
C LYS A 180 32.80 4.72 4.55
N PRO A 181 32.40 4.52 5.81
CA PRO A 181 31.86 5.60 6.64
C PRO A 181 32.85 6.75 6.81
N LYS A 182 32.38 7.98 6.66
CA LYS A 182 33.11 9.20 6.99
C LYS A 182 32.73 9.64 8.40
N GLY A 183 33.53 9.21 9.37
CA GLY A 183 33.31 9.50 10.79
C GLY A 183 32.40 8.49 11.48
N THR A 184 31.86 8.88 12.64
CA THR A 184 30.96 8.05 13.45
C THR A 184 29.51 8.21 13.01
N ARG A 185 28.70 7.19 13.28
CA ARG A 185 27.25 7.26 13.06
C ARG A 185 26.62 8.36 13.93
N THR A 186 25.68 9.09 13.36
CA THR A 186 24.86 10.10 14.02
C THR A 186 23.53 9.47 14.44
N ALA A 187 23.11 9.67 15.69
CA ALA A 187 21.77 9.30 16.11
C ALA A 187 20.76 10.25 15.44
N MET A 188 19.77 9.70 14.74
CA MET A 188 18.74 10.48 14.06
C MET A 188 17.55 10.67 15.00
N TYR A 189 16.73 9.63 15.17
CA TYR A 189 15.49 9.75 15.95
C TYR A 189 15.19 8.48 16.72
N ILE A 190 14.53 8.63 17.87
CA ILE A 190 13.94 7.56 18.68
C ILE A 190 12.50 7.96 19.00
N LEU A 191 11.62 6.96 19.14
CA LEU A 191 10.21 7.22 19.36
C LEU A 191 9.97 7.93 20.69
N GLU A 192 9.08 8.91 20.64
CA GLU A 192 8.59 9.68 21.78
C GLU A 192 7.15 9.28 22.06
N GLY A 193 6.89 7.97 22.24
CA GLY A 193 5.54 7.44 22.54
C GLY A 193 4.92 8.01 23.82
N TRP A 194 5.74 8.62 24.70
CA TRP A 194 5.30 9.43 25.84
C TRP A 194 4.55 10.72 25.42
N ARG A 195 4.79 11.21 24.21
CA ARG A 195 4.18 12.41 23.63
C ARG A 195 3.25 12.10 22.46
N TYR A 196 3.70 11.35 21.46
CA TYR A 196 2.92 11.05 20.26
C TYR A 196 2.22 9.72 20.42
N GLY A 197 0.90 9.75 20.55
CA GLY A 197 0.11 8.55 20.82
C GLY A 197 0.24 7.46 19.75
N TRP A 198 0.38 7.86 18.48
CA TRP A 198 0.49 6.93 17.36
C TRP A 198 1.78 6.10 17.37
N GLN A 199 2.82 6.56 18.08
CA GLN A 199 4.09 5.86 18.20
C GLN A 199 4.06 4.74 19.26
N ARG A 200 2.90 4.38 19.80
CA ARG A 200 2.76 3.32 20.81
C ARG A 200 2.42 1.99 20.17
N PHE A 201 3.06 0.92 20.65
CA PHE A 201 2.88 -0.44 20.19
C PHE A 201 1.47 -0.97 20.47
N GLY A 202 1.02 -1.90 19.61
CA GLY A 202 -0.24 -2.63 19.73
C GLY A 202 -1.35 -2.11 18.80
N GLU A 203 -2.31 -2.97 18.48
CA GLU A 203 -3.47 -2.66 17.61
C GLU A 203 -4.25 -1.43 18.11
N HIS A 204 -4.21 -1.17 19.42
CA HIS A 204 -4.87 -0.06 20.06
C HIS A 204 -3.89 0.92 20.71
N MET A 205 -2.65 1.01 20.24
CA MET A 205 -1.67 2.03 20.66
C MET A 205 -1.57 2.18 22.19
N ASP A 206 -1.39 1.07 22.90
CA ASP A 206 -1.52 1.00 24.37
C ASP A 206 -0.26 0.52 25.10
N ASN A 207 0.80 0.12 24.39
CA ASN A 207 2.05 -0.40 24.97
C ASN A 207 1.81 -1.51 26.01
N THR A 208 0.83 -2.37 25.78
CA THR A 208 0.47 -3.42 26.74
C THR A 208 1.45 -4.59 26.77
N PHE A 209 2.15 -4.85 25.67
CA PHE A 209 3.01 -6.03 25.52
C PHE A 209 4.49 -5.72 25.27
N LEU A 210 4.79 -4.73 24.43
CA LEU A 210 6.15 -4.35 24.05
C LEU A 210 6.26 -2.83 23.91
N ASP A 211 7.48 -2.33 24.06
CA ASP A 211 7.84 -0.98 23.62
C ASP A 211 7.88 -0.92 22.09
N PRO A 212 7.54 0.23 21.49
CA PRO A 212 7.41 0.40 20.05
C PRO A 212 8.75 0.33 19.33
N PHE A 213 8.76 -0.21 18.11
CA PHE A 213 9.92 -0.25 17.23
C PHE A 213 9.93 0.95 16.30
N ILE A 214 11.10 1.58 16.16
CA ILE A 214 11.43 2.49 15.06
C ILE A 214 12.30 1.76 14.06
N GLU A 215 11.97 1.89 12.77
CA GLU A 215 12.72 1.25 11.69
C GLU A 215 12.48 1.94 10.33
N GLY A 216 12.84 1.29 9.21
CA GLY A 216 12.44 1.71 7.86
C GLY A 216 12.76 3.16 7.51
N ALA A 217 14.04 3.54 7.62
CA ALA A 217 14.48 4.91 7.36
C ALA A 217 14.22 5.32 5.90
N TRP A 218 13.92 6.60 5.66
CA TRP A 218 13.98 7.20 4.32
C TRP A 218 14.32 8.70 4.42
N MET A 219 14.87 9.29 3.37
CA MET A 219 15.21 10.72 3.37
C MET A 219 14.69 11.38 2.10
N THR A 220 14.01 12.51 2.25
CA THR A 220 13.57 13.35 1.13
C THR A 220 14.03 14.78 1.37
N LYS A 221 14.56 15.44 0.33
CA LYS A 221 14.91 16.85 0.37
C LYS A 221 13.85 17.67 -0.35
N HIS A 222 13.39 18.75 0.25
CA HIS A 222 12.40 19.66 -0.33
C HIS A 222 12.64 21.09 0.18
N ASN A 223 12.69 22.07 -0.71
CA ASN A 223 12.89 23.49 -0.38
C ASN A 223 14.08 23.75 0.58
N GLY A 224 15.20 23.05 0.37
CA GLY A 224 16.41 23.18 1.19
C GLY A 224 16.31 22.54 2.58
N LYS A 225 15.22 21.84 2.90
CA LYS A 225 15.00 21.11 4.15
C LYS A 225 15.09 19.60 3.91
N TYR A 226 15.43 18.87 4.97
CA TYR A 226 15.61 17.41 4.97
C TYR A 226 14.51 16.76 5.81
N TYR A 227 13.76 15.85 5.22
CA TYR A 227 12.61 15.15 5.82
C TYR A 227 13.00 13.69 6.03
N PHE A 228 13.49 13.40 7.23
CA PHE A 228 13.81 12.05 7.67
C PHE A 228 12.52 11.32 8.02
N GLN A 229 12.23 10.25 7.28
CA GLN A 229 11.09 9.36 7.44
C GLN A 229 11.52 8.10 8.19
N TYR A 230 10.59 7.51 8.95
CA TYR A 230 10.80 6.27 9.70
C TYR A 230 9.47 5.52 9.91
N GLY A 231 9.50 4.20 9.89
CA GLY A 231 8.38 3.34 10.25
C GLY A 231 8.24 3.15 11.75
N ALA A 232 6.99 3.11 12.23
CA ALA A 232 6.61 2.83 13.62
C ALA A 232 5.12 2.42 13.71
N PRO A 233 4.63 1.83 14.82
CA PRO A 233 5.38 1.31 15.95
C PRO A 233 5.65 -0.21 15.88
N GLY A 234 5.11 -0.91 14.88
CA GLY A 234 5.31 -2.34 14.64
C GLY A 234 4.49 -2.82 13.44
N THR A 235 5.11 -3.59 12.54
CA THR A 235 4.53 -4.00 11.25
C THR A 235 3.38 -5.00 11.36
N GLU A 236 3.06 -5.47 12.56
CA GLU A 236 2.08 -6.50 12.85
C GLU A 236 0.64 -5.95 12.96
N MET A 237 0.50 -4.63 13.06
CA MET A 237 -0.71 -3.96 13.56
C MET A 237 -1.28 -2.94 12.57
N SER A 238 -2.58 -2.66 12.65
CA SER A 238 -3.26 -1.70 11.75
C SER A 238 -2.69 -0.27 11.89
N GLY A 239 -2.07 0.04 13.02
CA GLY A 239 -1.44 1.32 13.32
C GLY A 239 -0.06 1.55 12.70
N TYR A 240 0.51 0.57 11.99
CA TYR A 240 1.82 0.74 11.35
C TYR A 240 1.79 1.87 10.32
N ALA A 241 2.73 2.81 10.45
CA ALA A 241 2.72 4.12 9.83
C ALA A 241 4.15 4.65 9.68
N ASP A 242 4.36 5.64 8.80
CA ASP A 242 5.62 6.40 8.79
C ASP A 242 5.46 7.75 9.49
N GLY A 243 6.47 8.16 10.26
CA GLY A 243 6.63 9.50 10.81
C GLY A 243 7.65 10.31 10.03
N VAL A 244 7.70 11.61 10.30
CA VAL A 244 8.68 12.54 9.70
C VAL A 244 9.32 13.41 10.77
N VAL A 245 10.63 13.62 10.66
CA VAL A 245 11.39 14.64 11.37
C VAL A 245 12.08 15.54 10.36
N MET A 246 11.77 16.84 10.39
CA MET A 246 12.41 17.83 9.53
C MET A 246 13.68 18.40 10.19
N SER A 247 14.71 18.66 9.39
CA SER A 247 15.96 19.32 9.78
C SER A 247 16.48 20.21 8.64
N ASP A 248 17.40 21.11 8.96
CA ASP A 248 18.17 21.91 7.99
C ASP A 248 19.41 21.17 7.44
N ALA A 249 19.69 19.96 7.93
CA ALA A 249 20.81 19.12 7.50
C ALA A 249 20.43 17.62 7.38
N PRO A 250 21.16 16.85 6.54
CA PRO A 250 20.90 15.42 6.34
C PRO A 250 21.26 14.56 7.56
N LEU A 251 22.13 15.06 8.45
CA LEU A 251 22.48 14.44 9.74
C LEU A 251 22.12 15.41 10.86
N PHE A 252 21.61 14.89 11.98
CA PHE A 252 21.03 15.74 13.04
C PHE A 252 22.04 16.26 14.09
N ASP A 253 23.31 15.84 14.02
CA ASP A 253 24.31 16.24 15.01
C ASP A 253 24.55 17.76 14.98
N GLY A 254 24.22 18.46 16.07
CA GLY A 254 24.32 19.92 16.15
C GLY A 254 23.21 20.70 15.43
N HIS A 255 22.19 20.03 14.88
CA HIS A 255 21.10 20.63 14.12
C HIS A 255 19.76 20.57 14.87
N GLN A 256 18.90 21.56 14.64
CA GLN A 256 17.54 21.53 15.20
C GLN A 256 16.65 20.60 14.39
N THR A 257 15.81 19.85 15.11
CA THR A 257 14.89 18.90 14.51
C THR A 257 13.45 19.21 14.89
N PHE A 258 12.54 18.94 13.95
CA PHE A 258 11.12 19.24 14.08
C PHE A 258 10.30 18.00 13.73
N PRO A 259 10.02 17.11 14.70
CA PRO A 259 9.14 15.97 14.49
C PRO A 259 7.71 16.42 14.21
N GLN A 260 7.08 15.82 13.19
CA GLN A 260 5.65 16.01 12.94
C GLN A 260 4.84 15.28 14.03
N SER A 261 3.74 15.90 14.46
CA SER A 261 2.88 15.35 15.54
C SER A 261 2.13 14.11 15.08
N ASP A 262 1.54 14.16 13.89
CA ASP A 262 0.77 13.09 13.28
C ASP A 262 1.66 12.25 12.34
N PRO A 263 1.33 10.96 12.11
CA PRO A 263 2.06 10.15 11.15
C PRO A 263 1.95 10.76 9.75
N TYR A 264 3.05 10.74 9.00
CA TYR A 264 3.10 11.16 7.61
C TYR A 264 2.19 10.27 6.75
N SER A 265 2.32 8.95 6.84
CA SER A 265 1.47 7.95 6.18
C SER A 265 0.81 7.07 7.23
N SER A 266 -0.52 6.88 7.15
CA SER A 266 -1.25 6.02 8.10
C SER A 266 -2.59 5.57 7.53
N LYS A 267 -2.89 4.28 7.62
CA LYS A 267 -4.16 3.69 7.16
C LYS A 267 -4.69 2.71 8.21
N MET A 268 -5.31 3.26 9.26
CA MET A 268 -5.78 2.48 10.42
C MET A 268 -7.13 1.76 10.20
N GLY A 269 -7.87 2.12 9.16
CA GLY A 269 -9.18 1.57 8.85
C GLY A 269 -9.38 1.41 7.35
N GLY A 270 -10.43 0.70 6.95
CA GLY A 270 -10.59 0.24 5.57
C GLY A 270 -10.21 -1.23 5.39
N PHE A 271 -10.18 -1.64 4.12
CA PHE A 271 -9.85 -2.97 3.61
C PHE A 271 -8.34 -3.27 3.70
N SER A 272 -7.49 -2.39 3.16
CA SER A 272 -6.03 -2.53 3.16
C SER A 272 -5.41 -1.59 4.18
N ARG A 273 -5.08 -2.13 5.36
CA ARG A 273 -4.58 -1.34 6.52
C ARG A 273 -3.06 -1.33 6.60
N GLY A 274 -2.53 -0.45 7.45
CA GLY A 274 -1.10 -0.19 7.56
C GLY A 274 -0.61 0.72 6.42
N ALA A 275 0.38 1.54 6.73
CA ALA A 275 1.09 2.37 5.77
C ALA A 275 2.46 2.77 6.35
N GLY A 276 3.23 1.79 6.86
CA GLY A 276 4.54 2.04 7.44
C GLY A 276 5.66 1.35 6.66
N HIS A 277 6.90 1.72 6.99
CA HIS A 277 8.13 1.27 6.33
C HIS A 277 8.03 1.43 4.82
N GLY A 278 8.06 2.70 4.40
CA GLY A 278 7.91 3.09 3.02
C GLY A 278 9.02 3.98 2.48
N ALA A 279 8.86 4.37 1.21
CA ALA A 279 9.74 5.28 0.51
C ALA A 279 8.94 6.32 -0.27
N THR A 280 9.35 7.58 -0.18
CA THR A 280 8.78 8.68 -0.96
C THR A 280 9.59 8.93 -2.22
N PHE A 281 8.93 9.00 -3.37
CA PHE A 281 9.54 9.19 -4.69
C PHE A 281 8.72 10.17 -5.54
N THR A 282 9.30 10.63 -6.66
CA THR A 282 8.63 11.52 -7.61
C THR A 282 8.32 10.79 -8.91
N ASP A 283 7.13 11.03 -9.46
CA ASP A 283 6.76 10.56 -10.79
C ASP A 283 7.42 11.36 -11.91
N ASN A 284 7.20 10.94 -13.16
CA ASN A 284 7.71 11.64 -14.35
C ASN A 284 7.13 13.05 -14.56
N ASN A 285 6.10 13.43 -13.79
CA ASN A 285 5.47 14.74 -13.78
C ASN A 285 5.88 15.57 -12.54
N ASN A 286 6.83 15.07 -11.73
CA ASN A 286 7.28 15.64 -10.45
C ASN A 286 6.21 15.68 -9.35
N ASN A 287 5.14 14.88 -9.44
CA ASN A 287 4.26 14.69 -8.29
C ASN A 287 4.92 13.71 -7.31
N TYR A 288 4.72 13.96 -6.02
CA TYR A 288 5.21 13.07 -4.97
C TYR A 288 4.24 11.89 -4.76
N TRP A 289 4.84 10.74 -4.53
CA TRP A 289 4.17 9.48 -4.24
C TRP A 289 4.88 8.82 -3.08
N HIS A 290 4.14 8.02 -2.33
CA HIS A 290 4.67 7.24 -1.23
C HIS A 290 4.25 5.78 -1.42
N ILE A 291 5.20 4.86 -1.35
CA ILE A 291 4.93 3.43 -1.28
C ILE A 291 5.22 2.94 0.13
N SER A 292 4.38 2.06 0.67
CA SER A 292 4.54 1.54 2.03
C SER A 292 4.05 0.11 2.17
N THR A 293 4.35 -0.50 3.30
CA THR A 293 3.81 -1.81 3.70
C THR A 293 2.34 -1.71 4.09
N SER A 294 1.53 -2.67 3.63
CA SER A 294 0.15 -2.91 4.05
C SER A 294 0.02 -4.29 4.68
N ILE A 295 -0.76 -4.40 5.75
CA ILE A 295 -0.81 -5.57 6.62
C ILE A 295 -1.97 -6.52 6.29
N ILE A 296 -1.72 -7.83 6.39
CA ILE A 296 -2.76 -8.88 6.37
C ILE A 296 -2.66 -9.67 7.69
N CYS A 297 -1.50 -10.24 7.99
CA CYS A 297 -1.17 -10.83 9.29
C CYS A 297 -2.17 -11.92 9.77
N VAL A 298 -2.60 -12.82 8.87
CA VAL A 298 -3.59 -13.87 9.20
C VAL A 298 -2.91 -15.20 9.48
N LYS A 299 -2.10 -15.69 8.53
CA LYS A 299 -1.37 -16.97 8.66
C LYS A 299 -0.07 -16.80 9.42
N ASN A 300 0.51 -15.62 9.37
CA ASN A 300 1.70 -15.25 10.12
C ASN A 300 1.75 -13.73 10.26
N THR A 301 2.36 -13.26 11.33
CA THR A 301 2.46 -11.83 11.63
C THR A 301 3.21 -11.01 10.57
N TRP A 302 4.02 -11.65 9.72
CA TRP A 302 4.74 -11.00 8.61
C TRP A 302 4.03 -11.12 7.25
N GLU A 303 2.79 -11.63 7.20
CA GLU A 303 1.97 -11.69 5.99
C GLU A 303 1.52 -10.27 5.58
N ARG A 304 2.15 -9.73 4.54
CA ARG A 304 2.08 -8.30 4.17
C ARG A 304 2.02 -8.11 2.65
N ARG A 305 1.59 -6.94 2.22
CA ARG A 305 1.47 -6.45 0.84
C ARG A 305 2.02 -5.03 0.72
N MET A 306 1.94 -4.46 -0.47
CA MET A 306 2.39 -3.11 -0.75
C MET A 306 1.22 -2.23 -1.17
N ALA A 307 1.29 -0.95 -0.79
CA ALA A 307 0.32 0.05 -1.17
C ALA A 307 1.03 1.34 -1.59
N ILE A 308 0.46 2.03 -2.59
CA ILE A 308 0.98 3.29 -3.13
C ILE A 308 -0.04 4.39 -2.90
N TRP A 309 0.43 5.56 -2.48
CA TRP A 309 -0.40 6.69 -2.07
C TRP A 309 0.10 7.99 -2.70
N PRO A 310 -0.79 8.90 -3.11
CA PRO A 310 -0.40 10.25 -3.46
C PRO A 310 0.14 11.00 -2.23
N ALA A 311 1.22 11.76 -2.41
CA ALA A 311 1.86 12.51 -1.34
C ALA A 311 2.27 13.91 -1.82
N GLY A 312 2.79 14.73 -0.90
CA GLY A 312 3.32 16.04 -1.24
C GLY A 312 3.71 16.87 -0.04
N PHE A 313 3.88 18.16 -0.31
CA PHE A 313 4.15 19.20 0.67
C PHE A 313 3.07 20.26 0.57
N ASP A 314 2.63 20.81 1.70
CA ASP A 314 1.72 21.94 1.72
C ASP A 314 2.47 23.28 1.56
N LYS A 315 1.73 24.40 1.61
CA LYS A 315 2.31 25.75 1.47
C LYS A 315 3.27 26.14 2.61
N ASP A 316 3.23 25.44 3.73
CA ASP A 316 4.07 25.67 4.91
C ASP A 316 5.20 24.62 5.00
N ASP A 317 5.43 23.87 3.92
CA ASP A 317 6.36 22.76 3.78
C ASP A 317 6.06 21.57 4.73
N VAL A 318 4.82 21.37 5.16
CA VAL A 318 4.42 20.16 5.91
C VAL A 318 4.30 19.01 4.92
N MET A 319 5.00 17.91 5.20
CA MET A 319 4.95 16.70 4.40
C MET A 319 3.67 15.91 4.71
N TRP A 320 2.89 15.58 3.68
CA TRP A 320 1.59 14.90 3.81
C TRP A 320 1.46 13.73 2.83
N CYS A 321 0.72 12.70 3.25
CA CYS A 321 0.37 11.54 2.42
C CYS A 321 -1.14 11.32 2.49
N ASN A 322 -1.81 11.20 1.34
CA ASN A 322 -3.24 10.96 1.31
C ASN A 322 -3.54 9.45 1.28
N THR A 323 -3.92 8.92 2.43
CA THR A 323 -4.41 7.54 2.58
C THR A 323 -5.94 7.46 2.65
N ALA A 324 -6.64 8.60 2.64
CA ALA A 324 -8.11 8.62 2.63
C ALA A 324 -8.60 7.97 1.33
N PHE A 325 -9.50 6.98 1.45
CA PHE A 325 -9.92 6.15 0.32
C PHE A 325 -8.77 5.47 -0.43
N GLY A 326 -7.59 5.31 0.16
CA GLY A 326 -6.45 4.77 -0.58
C GLY A 326 -6.56 3.27 -0.90
N ASP A 327 -7.60 2.61 -0.42
CA ASP A 327 -8.06 1.27 -0.80
C ASP A 327 -9.32 1.31 -1.67
N TYR A 328 -9.65 2.46 -2.28
CA TYR A 328 -10.65 2.63 -3.33
C TYR A 328 -9.92 3.00 -4.63
N PRO A 329 -10.63 2.97 -5.77
CA PRO A 329 -10.06 3.40 -7.04
C PRO A 329 -9.59 4.86 -7.03
N LEU A 330 -8.28 5.06 -7.17
CA LEU A 330 -7.61 6.36 -7.27
C LEU A 330 -6.81 6.45 -8.58
N TYR A 331 -6.40 7.64 -8.98
CA TYR A 331 -5.79 7.87 -10.30
C TYR A 331 -4.31 7.54 -10.32
N LEU A 332 -3.85 6.94 -11.42
CA LEU A 332 -2.44 6.74 -11.75
C LEU A 332 -1.76 8.07 -12.13
N PRO A 333 -0.41 8.14 -12.12
CA PRO A 333 0.34 9.34 -12.51
C PRO A 333 -0.05 9.97 -13.86
N SER A 334 -0.48 9.14 -14.82
CA SER A 334 -0.89 9.60 -16.16
C SER A 334 -2.25 10.31 -16.17
N ALA A 335 -3.05 10.15 -15.12
CA ALA A 335 -4.41 10.68 -15.02
C ALA A 335 -4.64 11.55 -13.78
N ILE A 336 -3.69 11.61 -12.85
CA ILE A 336 -3.81 12.43 -11.65
C ILE A 336 -3.83 13.93 -12.01
N THR A 337 -4.79 14.65 -11.45
CA THR A 337 -4.91 16.12 -11.54
C THR A 337 -4.92 16.71 -10.14
N LYS A 338 -4.87 18.05 -10.03
CA LYS A 338 -4.66 18.78 -8.76
C LYS A 338 -5.73 18.54 -7.68
N ASP A 339 -6.85 17.87 -8.00
CA ASP A 339 -7.93 17.51 -7.07
C ASP A 339 -8.27 16.00 -7.07
N ALA A 340 -7.46 15.17 -7.74
CA ALA A 340 -7.73 13.76 -8.02
C ALA A 340 -7.39 12.80 -6.85
N TYR A 341 -7.50 13.29 -5.62
CA TYR A 341 -7.19 12.57 -4.38
C TYR A 341 -8.41 11.83 -3.79
N ARG A 342 -9.52 11.77 -4.54
CA ARG A 342 -10.78 11.13 -4.14
C ARG A 342 -11.26 10.19 -5.24
N PRO A 343 -11.97 9.11 -4.87
CA PRO A 343 -12.55 8.20 -5.84
C PRO A 343 -13.74 8.85 -6.55
N GLU A 344 -13.88 8.58 -7.85
CA GLU A 344 -15.08 8.92 -8.63
C GLU A 344 -16.23 7.94 -8.38
N TRP A 345 -15.92 6.70 -8.00
CA TRP A 345 -16.89 5.64 -7.78
C TRP A 345 -16.64 4.88 -6.48
N TYR A 346 -17.72 4.40 -5.86
CA TYR A 346 -17.74 3.92 -4.48
C TYR A 346 -18.14 2.44 -4.42
N LEU A 347 -17.81 1.80 -3.30
CA LEU A 347 -18.09 0.39 -3.07
C LEU A 347 -19.60 0.13 -3.08
N LEU A 348 -20.04 -0.80 -3.92
CA LEU A 348 -21.45 -1.13 -4.12
C LEU A 348 -21.93 -2.31 -3.29
N ASN A 349 -20.99 -3.16 -2.84
CA ASN A 349 -21.32 -4.48 -2.34
C ASN A 349 -20.92 -4.77 -0.89
N TYR A 350 -20.66 -3.74 -0.08
CA TYR A 350 -20.40 -3.90 1.35
C TYR A 350 -21.54 -4.65 2.05
N LYS A 351 -21.21 -5.80 2.66
CA LYS A 351 -22.14 -6.72 3.35
C LYS A 351 -23.41 -7.09 2.57
N LYS A 352 -23.38 -6.97 1.24
CA LYS A 352 -24.49 -7.38 0.41
C LYS A 352 -24.62 -8.91 0.35
N PRO A 353 -25.79 -9.46 -0.04
CA PRO A 353 -25.96 -10.91 -0.16
C PRO A 353 -24.95 -11.53 -1.12
N VAL A 354 -24.42 -12.70 -0.74
CA VAL A 354 -23.47 -13.48 -1.53
C VAL A 354 -23.93 -14.93 -1.63
N THR A 355 -23.94 -15.49 -2.83
CA THR A 355 -24.10 -16.92 -3.09
C THR A 355 -22.83 -17.48 -3.71
N VAL A 356 -22.57 -18.77 -3.47
CA VAL A 356 -21.33 -19.43 -3.87
C VAL A 356 -21.60 -20.86 -4.34
N SER A 357 -20.69 -21.40 -5.14
CA SER A 357 -20.72 -22.79 -5.59
C SER A 357 -20.57 -23.78 -4.43
N SER A 358 -19.66 -23.48 -3.51
CA SER A 358 -19.36 -24.31 -2.35
C SER A 358 -18.73 -23.47 -1.23
N THR A 359 -18.61 -24.03 -0.02
CA THR A 359 -17.93 -23.38 1.10
C THR A 359 -17.12 -24.42 1.86
N LEU A 360 -15.85 -24.09 2.13
CA LEU A 360 -14.99 -24.82 3.03
C LEU A 360 -15.30 -24.39 4.47
N ALA A 361 -15.95 -25.28 5.23
CA ALA A 361 -16.17 -25.12 6.67
C ALA A 361 -16.62 -23.70 7.08
N SER A 362 -15.84 -23.01 7.91
CA SER A 362 -16.12 -21.68 8.48
C SER A 362 -15.70 -20.48 7.61
N PHE A 363 -15.22 -20.71 6.38
CA PHE A 363 -14.85 -19.64 5.45
C PHE A 363 -16.09 -19.11 4.71
N PHE A 364 -16.99 -18.47 5.45
CA PHE A 364 -18.31 -18.03 4.96
C PHE A 364 -18.24 -17.07 3.78
N SER A 365 -19.22 -17.14 2.88
CA SER A 365 -19.29 -16.33 1.64
C SER A 365 -19.24 -14.82 1.88
N ASN A 366 -19.90 -14.34 2.94
CA ASN A 366 -19.94 -12.91 3.27
C ASN A 366 -18.60 -12.32 3.72
N ASN A 367 -17.61 -13.14 4.08
CA ASN A 367 -16.25 -12.68 4.37
C ASN A 367 -15.56 -12.07 3.13
N ALA A 368 -16.04 -12.35 1.91
CA ALA A 368 -15.47 -11.76 0.69
C ALA A 368 -15.96 -10.33 0.42
N VAL A 369 -16.89 -9.80 1.23
CA VAL A 369 -17.54 -8.49 1.02
C VAL A 369 -17.72 -7.71 2.33
N ASP A 370 -16.94 -8.04 3.35
CA ASP A 370 -16.99 -7.43 4.69
C ASP A 370 -15.98 -6.28 4.88
N GLU A 371 -15.26 -5.91 3.81
CA GLU A 371 -14.17 -4.91 3.80
C GLU A 371 -13.06 -5.19 4.82
N SER A 372 -12.72 -6.46 5.03
CA SER A 372 -11.55 -6.90 5.78
C SER A 372 -10.71 -7.86 4.95
N ILE A 373 -9.49 -7.45 4.57
CA ILE A 373 -8.56 -8.35 3.84
C ILE A 373 -8.12 -9.56 4.69
N LYS A 374 -8.35 -9.51 6.01
CA LYS A 374 -7.97 -10.57 6.97
C LYS A 374 -8.97 -11.72 7.02
N THR A 375 -10.17 -11.50 6.53
CA THR A 375 -11.24 -12.50 6.44
C THR A 375 -11.42 -12.88 4.97
N TYR A 376 -11.82 -14.12 4.71
CA TYR A 376 -12.05 -14.57 3.34
C TYR A 376 -13.08 -15.71 3.28
N TRP A 377 -13.71 -15.81 2.11
CA TRP A 377 -14.45 -16.99 1.70
C TRP A 377 -13.48 -17.97 1.01
N SER A 378 -13.72 -19.28 1.17
CA SER A 378 -13.05 -20.32 0.41
C SER A 378 -14.05 -21.33 -0.11
N ALA A 379 -13.96 -21.65 -1.40
CA ALA A 379 -14.57 -22.84 -1.97
C ALA A 379 -13.95 -24.12 -1.35
N LYS A 380 -14.63 -25.25 -1.52
CA LYS A 380 -14.09 -26.56 -1.10
C LYS A 380 -12.89 -26.99 -1.94
N THR A 381 -12.85 -26.56 -3.21
CA THR A 381 -11.83 -26.95 -4.18
C THR A 381 -11.27 -25.73 -4.93
N ALA A 382 -10.26 -25.96 -5.77
CA ALA A 382 -9.82 -25.02 -6.80
C ALA A 382 -10.23 -25.48 -8.20
N GLU A 383 -11.17 -26.41 -8.31
CA GLU A 383 -11.59 -26.95 -9.60
C GLU A 383 -12.25 -25.87 -10.45
N LYS A 384 -12.12 -26.03 -11.76
CA LYS A 384 -12.77 -25.17 -12.75
C LYS A 384 -14.29 -25.20 -12.52
N GLY A 385 -14.91 -24.02 -12.45
CA GLY A 385 -16.34 -23.85 -12.26
C GLY A 385 -16.77 -23.57 -10.82
N GLU A 386 -15.86 -23.54 -9.84
CA GLU A 386 -16.15 -22.90 -8.55
C GLU A 386 -16.42 -21.39 -8.79
N TRP A 387 -17.39 -20.80 -8.08
CA TRP A 387 -17.81 -19.42 -8.31
C TRP A 387 -18.33 -18.74 -7.04
N ILE A 388 -18.25 -17.40 -7.06
CA ILE A 388 -18.84 -16.50 -6.06
C ILE A 388 -19.64 -15.42 -6.78
N GLN A 389 -20.81 -15.09 -6.22
CA GLN A 389 -21.74 -14.10 -6.78
C GLN A 389 -22.23 -13.17 -5.69
N THR A 390 -22.23 -11.86 -5.96
CA THR A 390 -22.83 -10.85 -5.10
C THR A 390 -24.08 -10.23 -5.76
N ASP A 391 -25.13 -10.02 -4.97
CA ASP A 391 -26.30 -9.21 -5.34
C ASP A 391 -26.10 -7.79 -4.78
N LEU A 392 -25.91 -6.79 -5.64
CA LEU A 392 -25.73 -5.38 -5.26
C LEU A 392 -26.98 -4.77 -4.58
N GLY A 393 -28.10 -5.48 -4.60
CA GLY A 393 -29.39 -5.08 -4.03
C GLY A 393 -30.26 -4.31 -5.03
N ASN A 394 -29.65 -3.43 -5.83
CA ASN A 394 -30.29 -2.66 -6.89
C ASN A 394 -29.48 -2.73 -8.18
N VAL A 395 -30.14 -2.45 -9.33
CA VAL A 395 -29.42 -2.22 -10.58
C VAL A 395 -28.58 -0.96 -10.43
N SER A 396 -27.27 -1.13 -10.53
CA SER A 396 -26.26 -0.10 -10.29
C SER A 396 -25.37 0.06 -11.52
N THR A 397 -24.76 1.23 -11.66
CA THR A 397 -23.69 1.45 -12.62
C THR A 397 -22.40 0.87 -12.03
N VAL A 398 -21.78 -0.09 -12.71
CA VAL A 398 -20.49 -0.68 -12.30
C VAL A 398 -19.39 -0.11 -13.19
N ASN A 399 -18.34 0.41 -12.56
CA ASN A 399 -17.20 1.05 -13.22
C ASN A 399 -15.93 0.22 -13.14
N SER A 400 -15.74 -0.50 -12.03
CA SER A 400 -14.53 -1.30 -11.81
C SER A 400 -14.75 -2.40 -10.80
N ILE A 401 -13.91 -3.43 -10.84
CA ILE A 401 -13.93 -4.54 -9.88
C ILE A 401 -12.49 -4.80 -9.41
N GLN A 402 -12.31 -5.02 -8.11
CA GLN A 402 -11.07 -5.58 -7.56
C GLN A 402 -11.33 -6.99 -7.05
N ILE A 403 -10.45 -7.92 -7.41
CA ILE A 403 -10.42 -9.30 -6.93
C ILE A 403 -9.19 -9.46 -6.04
N ASN A 404 -9.40 -9.79 -4.78
CA ASN A 404 -8.35 -10.09 -3.82
C ASN A 404 -8.45 -11.57 -3.45
N TYR A 405 -7.42 -12.34 -3.81
CA TYR A 405 -7.33 -13.75 -3.48
C TYR A 405 -6.75 -13.96 -2.07
N ALA A 406 -7.14 -15.07 -1.43
CA ALA A 406 -6.54 -15.53 -0.18
C ALA A 406 -5.75 -16.83 -0.41
N ASP A 407 -4.60 -16.99 0.26
CA ASP A 407 -3.71 -18.13 0.06
C ASP A 407 -4.15 -19.39 0.86
N GLN A 408 -5.44 -19.76 0.77
CA GLN A 408 -5.96 -20.94 1.44
C GLN A 408 -5.32 -22.21 0.88
N ASP A 409 -4.67 -22.99 1.76
CA ASP A 409 -3.95 -24.23 1.44
C ASP A 409 -2.93 -24.10 0.30
N ALA A 410 -2.35 -22.91 0.12
CA ALA A 410 -1.25 -22.73 -0.82
C ALA A 410 -0.04 -23.63 -0.46
N GLU A 411 0.71 -24.02 -1.48
CA GLU A 411 1.79 -25.02 -1.33
C GLU A 411 3.19 -24.45 -1.53
N PHE A 412 3.32 -23.22 -2.02
CA PHE A 412 4.59 -22.64 -2.43
C PHE A 412 5.36 -21.97 -1.28
N ILE A 413 6.68 -21.89 -1.44
CA ILE A 413 7.63 -21.16 -0.60
C ILE A 413 8.54 -20.37 -1.55
N GLY A 414 8.87 -19.13 -1.22
CA GLY A 414 9.70 -18.27 -2.07
C GLY A 414 9.03 -17.79 -3.36
N LYS A 415 9.77 -17.08 -4.20
CA LYS A 415 9.27 -16.53 -5.46
C LYS A 415 9.00 -17.63 -6.48
N GLN A 416 7.84 -17.55 -7.15
CA GLN A 416 7.45 -18.37 -8.29
C GLN A 416 7.27 -17.47 -9.51
N THR A 417 7.72 -17.87 -10.70
CA THR A 417 7.68 -17.03 -11.92
C THR A 417 6.80 -17.57 -13.04
N ASN A 418 6.32 -18.81 -12.92
CA ASN A 418 5.55 -19.51 -13.97
C ASN A 418 4.18 -19.96 -13.46
N ILE A 419 3.56 -19.15 -12.61
CA ILE A 419 2.24 -19.40 -12.02
C ILE A 419 1.26 -18.31 -12.47
N TYR A 420 -0.03 -18.62 -12.50
CA TYR A 420 -1.03 -17.69 -13.00
C TYR A 420 -2.43 -17.98 -12.46
N HIS A 421 -3.30 -16.97 -12.51
CA HIS A 421 -4.73 -17.13 -12.24
C HIS A 421 -5.52 -17.06 -13.56
N GLN A 422 -6.61 -17.82 -13.67
CA GLN A 422 -7.56 -17.70 -14.78
C GLN A 422 -8.99 -17.69 -14.23
N TYR A 423 -9.81 -16.79 -14.75
CA TYR A 423 -11.19 -16.63 -14.32
C TYR A 423 -12.05 -15.98 -15.40
N LYS A 424 -13.37 -15.92 -15.14
CA LYS A 424 -14.32 -15.07 -15.87
C LYS A 424 -15.17 -14.27 -14.89
N LEU A 425 -15.36 -12.99 -15.19
CA LEU A 425 -16.38 -12.17 -14.53
C LEU A 425 -17.61 -12.10 -15.43
N TYR A 426 -18.78 -12.18 -14.80
CA TYR A 426 -20.07 -12.01 -15.45
C TYR A 426 -20.90 -10.97 -14.71
N TYR A 427 -21.81 -10.34 -15.44
CA TYR A 427 -22.80 -9.45 -14.87
C TYR A 427 -24.20 -9.77 -15.35
N SER A 428 -25.19 -9.43 -14.52
CA SER A 428 -26.61 -9.60 -14.83
C SER A 428 -27.46 -8.55 -14.14
N VAL A 429 -28.58 -8.17 -14.75
CA VAL A 429 -29.60 -7.31 -14.13
C VAL A 429 -30.68 -8.13 -13.41
N ASP A 430 -30.86 -9.41 -13.80
CA ASP A 430 -31.98 -10.26 -13.37
C ASP A 430 -31.55 -11.58 -12.70
N GLY A 431 -30.25 -11.87 -12.70
CA GLY A 431 -29.66 -13.11 -12.15
C GLY A 431 -29.88 -14.34 -13.03
N LYS A 432 -30.52 -14.18 -14.19
CA LYS A 432 -30.89 -15.27 -15.11
C LYS A 432 -30.10 -15.18 -16.41
N LYS A 433 -30.10 -14.00 -17.05
CA LYS A 433 -29.31 -13.74 -18.26
C LYS A 433 -27.98 -13.14 -17.85
N TRP A 434 -26.91 -13.86 -18.18
CA TRP A 434 -25.54 -13.46 -17.84
C TRP A 434 -24.80 -13.00 -19.08
N ASN A 435 -24.10 -11.88 -18.95
CA ASN A 435 -23.16 -11.37 -19.95
C ASN A 435 -21.75 -11.49 -19.39
N VAL A 436 -20.78 -11.79 -20.25
CA VAL A 436 -19.36 -11.77 -19.86
C VAL A 436 -18.94 -10.32 -19.67
N LEU A 437 -18.33 -10.02 -18.52
CA LEU A 437 -17.77 -8.71 -18.19
C LEU A 437 -16.26 -8.67 -18.50
N VAL A 438 -15.54 -9.69 -18.05
CA VAL A 438 -14.09 -9.86 -18.25
C VAL A 438 -13.82 -11.34 -18.48
N ASP A 439 -13.04 -11.67 -19.52
CA ASP A 439 -12.60 -13.04 -19.78
C ASP A 439 -11.08 -13.14 -19.67
N LYS A 440 -10.61 -13.77 -18.58
CA LYS A 440 -9.20 -14.06 -18.30
C LYS A 440 -8.93 -15.56 -18.34
N SER A 441 -9.74 -16.33 -19.09
CA SER A 441 -9.55 -17.78 -19.26
C SER A 441 -8.23 -18.17 -19.94
N ASN A 442 -7.59 -17.24 -20.65
CA ASN A 442 -6.29 -17.43 -21.29
C ASN A 442 -5.15 -16.68 -20.56
N ASN A 443 -5.42 -16.08 -19.39
CA ASN A 443 -4.41 -15.35 -18.64
C ASN A 443 -3.24 -16.27 -18.22
N LYS A 444 -2.02 -15.73 -18.26
CA LYS A 444 -0.77 -16.44 -17.93
C LYS A 444 0.10 -15.66 -16.93
N THR A 445 -0.50 -14.71 -16.24
CA THR A 445 0.16 -13.90 -15.20
C THR A 445 -0.44 -14.18 -13.83
N ASP A 446 0.37 -14.04 -12.79
CA ASP A 446 -0.12 -14.07 -11.42
C ASP A 446 -0.73 -12.72 -11.04
N VAL A 447 -1.99 -12.71 -10.59
CA VAL A 447 -2.76 -11.48 -10.32
C VAL A 447 -3.52 -11.56 -8.99
N PRO A 448 -2.81 -11.68 -7.85
CA PRO A 448 -3.42 -11.92 -6.54
C PRO A 448 -4.32 -10.77 -6.03
N HIS A 449 -4.18 -9.56 -6.58
CA HIS A 449 -4.95 -8.37 -6.19
C HIS A 449 -5.48 -7.61 -7.43
N GLU A 450 -5.98 -8.32 -8.44
CA GLU A 450 -6.34 -7.71 -9.72
C GLU A 450 -7.40 -6.63 -9.58
N TYR A 451 -7.07 -5.43 -10.05
CA TYR A 451 -8.03 -4.35 -10.24
C TYR A 451 -8.28 -4.15 -11.74
N VAL A 452 -9.56 -4.16 -12.12
CA VAL A 452 -10.01 -4.00 -13.51
C VAL A 452 -10.93 -2.78 -13.58
N GLU A 453 -10.45 -1.72 -14.22
CA GLU A 453 -11.29 -0.60 -14.67
C GLU A 453 -11.98 -0.99 -15.98
N LEU A 454 -13.29 -0.80 -16.07
CA LEU A 454 -14.05 -1.12 -17.28
C LEU A 454 -13.93 0.03 -18.29
N GLU A 455 -13.64 -0.30 -19.56
CA GLU A 455 -13.62 0.69 -20.64
C GLU A 455 -14.94 1.45 -20.78
N LYS A 456 -16.05 0.75 -20.50
CA LYS A 456 -17.39 1.31 -20.44
C LYS A 456 -18.11 0.75 -19.22
N PRO A 457 -18.74 1.60 -18.39
CA PRO A 457 -19.52 1.11 -17.27
C PRO A 457 -20.72 0.30 -17.75
N VAL A 458 -21.15 -0.66 -16.94
CA VAL A 458 -22.31 -1.53 -17.23
C VAL A 458 -23.39 -1.36 -16.17
N GLN A 459 -24.64 -1.61 -16.55
CA GLN A 459 -25.74 -1.73 -15.58
C GLN A 459 -25.81 -3.18 -15.09
N ALA A 460 -25.67 -3.38 -13.78
CA ALA A 460 -25.70 -4.70 -13.17
C ALA A 460 -26.38 -4.65 -11.79
N ARG A 461 -27.08 -5.73 -11.45
CA ARG A 461 -27.48 -6.03 -10.08
C ARG A 461 -26.66 -7.19 -9.51
N PHE A 462 -26.21 -8.11 -10.35
CA PHE A 462 -25.41 -9.26 -9.93
C PHE A 462 -24.06 -9.24 -10.63
N ILE A 463 -23.01 -9.48 -9.86
CA ILE A 463 -21.66 -9.76 -10.35
C ILE A 463 -21.29 -11.18 -9.92
N LYS A 464 -20.73 -11.97 -10.84
CA LYS A 464 -20.28 -13.34 -10.58
C LYS A 464 -18.84 -13.53 -11.06
N LEU A 465 -17.98 -14.04 -10.19
CA LEU A 465 -16.62 -14.49 -10.50
C LEU A 465 -16.59 -16.02 -10.57
N GLU A 466 -16.14 -16.56 -11.70
CA GLU A 466 -15.95 -18.00 -11.92
C GLU A 466 -14.46 -18.32 -12.00
N ASN A 467 -14.01 -19.27 -11.19
CA ASN A 467 -12.67 -19.83 -11.22
C ASN A 467 -12.48 -20.75 -12.44
N ILE A 468 -11.35 -20.58 -13.13
CA ILE A 468 -10.91 -21.50 -14.19
C ILE A 468 -9.62 -22.21 -13.77
N HIS A 469 -8.69 -21.49 -13.16
CA HIS A 469 -7.44 -22.04 -12.67
C HIS A 469 -6.87 -21.19 -11.53
N MET A 470 -6.50 -21.86 -10.45
CA MET A 470 -5.69 -21.32 -9.37
C MET A 470 -4.24 -21.82 -9.50
N PRO A 471 -3.24 -20.97 -9.20
CA PRO A 471 -1.84 -21.39 -9.26
C PRO A 471 -1.47 -22.43 -8.19
N THR A 472 -2.16 -22.41 -7.05
CA THR A 472 -2.01 -23.34 -5.93
C THR A 472 -3.20 -23.16 -4.98
N GLY A 473 -3.34 -24.06 -4.00
CA GLY A 473 -4.35 -23.96 -2.96
C GLY A 473 -5.78 -24.03 -3.46
N LYS A 474 -6.71 -23.44 -2.71
CA LYS A 474 -8.15 -23.42 -3.00
C LYS A 474 -8.57 -22.11 -3.67
N PHE A 475 -9.71 -22.11 -4.33
CA PHE A 475 -10.32 -20.87 -4.78
C PHE A 475 -10.89 -20.10 -3.59
N ALA A 476 -10.14 -19.10 -3.12
CA ALA A 476 -10.47 -18.32 -1.95
C ALA A 476 -10.32 -16.81 -2.22
N ILE A 477 -11.28 -16.03 -1.75
CA ILE A 477 -11.44 -14.60 -2.05
C ILE A 477 -11.60 -13.84 -0.74
N SER A 478 -10.65 -12.96 -0.44
CA SER A 478 -10.70 -12.00 0.68
C SER A 478 -11.44 -10.72 0.29
N GLY A 479 -11.59 -10.44 -1.00
CA GLY A 479 -12.35 -9.28 -1.45
C GLY A 479 -12.82 -9.43 -2.89
N LEU A 480 -14.12 -9.61 -3.10
CA LEU A 480 -14.78 -9.32 -4.37
C LEU A 480 -15.38 -7.93 -4.24
N ARG A 481 -14.64 -6.90 -4.65
CA ARG A 481 -15.00 -5.50 -4.39
C ARG A 481 -15.50 -4.86 -5.67
N VAL A 482 -16.77 -4.47 -5.70
CA VAL A 482 -17.41 -3.89 -6.89
C VAL A 482 -17.59 -2.41 -6.66
N PHE A 483 -17.05 -1.58 -7.55
CA PHE A 483 -17.14 -0.13 -7.42
C PHE A 483 -17.92 0.51 -8.56
N GLY A 484 -18.68 1.55 -8.24
CA GLY A 484 -19.52 2.25 -9.20
C GLY A 484 -20.42 3.29 -8.54
N ASN A 485 -21.66 3.39 -9.02
CA ASN A 485 -22.69 4.24 -8.47
C ASN A 485 -24.02 3.47 -8.34
N GLY A 486 -24.60 3.48 -7.13
CA GLY A 486 -25.85 2.76 -6.82
C GLY A 486 -27.13 3.40 -7.37
N GLY A 487 -27.07 4.57 -8.00
CA GLY A 487 -28.23 5.30 -8.54
C GLY A 487 -29.11 5.99 -7.50
N GLY A 488 -28.67 6.04 -6.24
CA GLY A 488 -29.37 6.64 -5.11
C GLY A 488 -28.83 8.01 -4.69
N ALA A 489 -29.36 8.53 -3.57
CA ALA A 489 -28.86 9.76 -2.98
C ALA A 489 -27.54 9.54 -2.24
N LYS A 490 -26.67 10.56 -2.26
CA LYS A 490 -25.51 10.65 -1.37
C LYS A 490 -25.96 10.64 0.11
N PRO A 491 -25.10 10.21 1.05
CA PRO A 491 -25.46 10.24 2.45
C PRO A 491 -25.53 11.68 2.95
N THR A 492 -26.32 11.91 4.01
CA THR A 492 -26.34 13.22 4.68
C THR A 492 -25.10 13.37 5.58
N ALA A 493 -24.73 14.62 5.87
CA ALA A 493 -23.63 14.89 6.78
C ALA A 493 -23.94 14.34 8.18
N ALA A 494 -22.98 13.64 8.78
CA ALA A 494 -23.11 13.21 10.17
C ALA A 494 -23.28 14.42 11.10
N LYS A 495 -24.19 14.28 12.06
CA LYS A 495 -24.54 15.31 13.04
C LYS A 495 -23.97 14.97 14.40
N ASP A 496 -23.84 16.00 15.22
CA ASP A 496 -23.46 15.89 16.63
C ASP A 496 -22.18 15.07 16.84
N LEU A 497 -21.14 15.36 16.04
CA LEU A 497 -19.80 14.85 16.30
C LEU A 497 -19.36 15.36 17.67
N ILE A 498 -19.01 14.43 18.55
CA ILE A 498 -18.53 14.68 19.91
C ILE A 498 -17.15 14.04 20.02
N VAL A 499 -16.19 14.81 20.54
CA VAL A 499 -14.83 14.33 20.82
C VAL A 499 -14.54 14.59 22.30
N LEU A 500 -14.47 13.52 23.09
CA LEU A 500 -14.16 13.56 24.51
C LEU A 500 -12.68 13.19 24.72
N ARG A 501 -11.81 14.19 24.63
CA ARG A 501 -10.38 14.04 24.92
C ARG A 501 -10.17 13.74 26.40
N THR A 502 -9.44 12.68 26.72
CA THR A 502 -9.36 12.19 28.11
C THR A 502 -8.43 13.05 28.97
N GLU A 503 -8.78 13.26 30.25
CA GLU A 503 -7.94 14.01 31.18
C GLU A 503 -6.69 13.25 31.64
N LYS A 504 -6.78 11.92 31.75
CA LYS A 504 -5.65 11.09 32.21
C LYS A 504 -4.59 10.86 31.14
N ASP A 505 -5.02 10.76 29.89
CA ASP A 505 -4.14 10.62 28.74
C ASP A 505 -4.63 11.49 27.59
N LYS A 506 -4.11 12.71 27.49
CA LYS A 506 -4.47 13.66 26.42
C LYS A 506 -4.08 13.15 25.02
N ARG A 507 -3.41 12.00 24.87
CA ARG A 507 -3.23 11.36 23.56
C ARG A 507 -4.46 10.58 23.08
N SER A 508 -5.45 10.40 23.96
CA SER A 508 -6.65 9.59 23.71
C SER A 508 -7.95 10.40 23.74
N ALA A 509 -8.94 9.95 22.95
CA ALA A 509 -10.30 10.47 22.97
C ALA A 509 -11.33 9.38 22.65
N TYR A 510 -12.50 9.47 23.28
CA TYR A 510 -13.71 8.81 22.79
C TYR A 510 -14.43 9.73 21.81
N ILE A 511 -14.75 9.22 20.64
CA ILE A 511 -15.38 9.97 19.56
C ILE A 511 -16.71 9.29 19.23
N LYS A 512 -17.78 10.08 19.07
CA LYS A 512 -19.11 9.59 18.74
C LYS A 512 -19.87 10.58 17.87
N TRP A 513 -20.76 10.08 17.01
CA TRP A 513 -21.65 10.91 16.19
C TRP A 513 -23.01 10.22 16.02
N ASN A 514 -24.01 10.96 15.52
CA ASN A 514 -25.31 10.36 15.19
C ASN A 514 -25.17 9.44 13.96
N PRO A 515 -25.71 8.21 14.01
CA PRO A 515 -25.79 7.36 12.82
C PRO A 515 -26.53 8.06 11.67
N VAL A 516 -26.09 7.81 10.45
CA VAL A 516 -26.72 8.24 9.20
C VAL A 516 -27.30 7.01 8.50
N ASP A 517 -28.63 6.94 8.40
CA ASP A 517 -29.36 5.75 7.97
C ASP A 517 -28.92 5.17 6.61
N ASN A 518 -28.52 6.04 5.68
CA ASN A 518 -28.09 5.64 4.34
C ASN A 518 -26.57 5.66 4.15
N ALA A 519 -25.78 5.56 5.23
CA ALA A 519 -24.32 5.45 5.19
C ALA A 519 -23.86 4.08 5.71
N PHE A 520 -22.91 3.45 5.02
CA PHE A 520 -22.29 2.20 5.48
C PHE A 520 -20.95 2.43 6.19
N ALA A 521 -20.34 3.61 5.99
CA ALA A 521 -19.07 3.98 6.59
C ALA A 521 -18.95 5.47 6.81
N TYR A 522 -17.90 5.85 7.52
CA TYR A 522 -17.49 7.23 7.74
C TYR A 522 -15.98 7.36 7.59
N ASN A 523 -15.51 8.51 7.11
CA ASN A 523 -14.12 8.92 7.25
C ASN A 523 -14.01 9.97 8.34
N LEU A 524 -13.33 9.64 9.43
CA LEU A 524 -12.95 10.58 10.48
C LEU A 524 -11.58 11.17 10.14
N TYR A 525 -11.53 12.46 9.86
CA TYR A 525 -10.31 13.21 9.59
C TYR A 525 -9.81 13.89 10.86
N TYR A 526 -8.50 13.96 11.02
CA TYR A 526 -7.86 14.59 12.17
C TYR A 526 -6.55 15.29 11.80
N GLY A 527 -6.14 16.24 12.65
CA GLY A 527 -4.86 16.93 12.53
C GLY A 527 -4.68 17.97 13.64
N THR A 528 -3.51 18.62 13.66
CA THR A 528 -3.16 19.63 14.68
C THR A 528 -3.54 21.07 14.32
N GLU A 529 -4.00 21.30 13.08
CA GLU A 529 -4.49 22.58 12.58
C GLU A 529 -5.77 22.36 11.75
N PRO A 530 -6.72 23.32 11.73
CA PRO A 530 -8.04 23.13 11.10
C PRO A 530 -7.96 22.94 9.57
N ASP A 531 -6.92 23.45 8.91
CA ASP A 531 -6.68 23.34 7.47
C ASP A 531 -5.68 22.23 7.09
N LYS A 532 -5.17 21.46 8.07
CA LYS A 532 -4.15 20.40 7.89
C LYS A 532 -4.63 19.03 8.38
N LEU A 533 -5.80 18.62 7.93
CA LEU A 533 -6.43 17.34 8.29
C LEU A 533 -6.05 16.24 7.29
N TYR A 534 -4.75 15.94 7.19
CA TYR A 534 -4.20 15.00 6.19
C TYR A 534 -4.44 13.53 6.51
N ASN A 535 -4.66 13.19 7.79
CA ASN A 535 -4.88 11.82 8.21
C ASN A 535 -6.37 11.51 8.38
N SER A 536 -6.72 10.26 8.13
CA SER A 536 -8.10 9.79 8.26
C SER A 536 -8.20 8.36 8.76
N ILE A 537 -9.38 8.01 9.28
CA ILE A 537 -9.75 6.66 9.67
C ILE A 537 -11.09 6.34 9.02
N MET A 538 -11.10 5.30 8.18
CA MET A 538 -12.33 4.76 7.61
C MET A 538 -12.96 3.77 8.60
N ILE A 539 -14.20 4.04 8.99
CA ILE A 539 -14.93 3.31 10.03
C ILE A 539 -16.21 2.75 9.42
N TYR A 540 -16.29 1.43 9.36
CA TYR A 540 -17.50 0.70 8.95
C TYR A 540 -18.35 0.32 10.17
N ASP A 541 -19.66 0.16 10.00
CA ASP A 541 -20.66 -0.31 10.99
C ASP A 541 -20.87 0.51 12.27
N PHE A 542 -19.85 1.23 12.73
CA PHE A 542 -19.85 1.90 14.01
C PHE A 542 -19.99 3.41 13.86
N ASN A 543 -20.67 4.02 14.82
CA ASN A 543 -20.79 5.48 14.96
C ASN A 543 -19.96 6.03 16.13
N GLU A 544 -18.92 5.28 16.53
CA GLU A 544 -17.99 5.64 17.59
C GLU A 544 -16.57 5.15 17.28
N TYR A 545 -15.59 5.78 17.91
CA TYR A 545 -14.18 5.39 17.78
C TYR A 545 -13.41 5.75 19.05
N TRP A 546 -12.53 4.85 19.49
CA TRP A 546 -11.58 5.13 20.56
C TRP A 546 -10.22 5.51 19.96
N PHE A 547 -9.98 6.82 19.84
CA PHE A 547 -8.78 7.37 19.21
C PHE A 547 -7.65 7.50 20.23
N LYS A 548 -6.42 7.13 19.86
CA LYS A 548 -5.24 7.14 20.76
C LYS A 548 -3.97 7.71 20.13
N ALA A 549 -4.08 8.35 18.97
CA ALA A 549 -2.93 8.76 18.17
C ALA A 549 -2.43 10.19 18.42
N MET A 550 -3.13 11.00 19.23
CA MET A 550 -2.85 12.45 19.35
C MET A 550 -1.48 12.76 19.95
N ASP A 551 -0.95 13.94 19.65
CA ASP A 551 0.14 14.60 20.38
C ASP A 551 -0.38 15.15 21.71
N LEU A 552 0.26 14.75 22.81
CA LEU A 552 -0.04 15.18 24.18
C LEU A 552 -0.04 16.70 24.35
N LYS A 553 0.78 17.43 23.58
CA LYS A 553 1.09 18.85 23.80
C LYS A 553 0.35 19.81 22.87
N LYS A 554 -0.50 19.33 21.96
CA LYS A 554 -1.18 20.16 20.98
C LYS A 554 -2.70 19.98 21.02
N PRO A 555 -3.47 21.02 20.68
CA PRO A 555 -4.88 20.85 20.36
C PRO A 555 -5.03 20.00 19.10
N TYR A 556 -6.19 19.39 18.95
CA TYR A 556 -6.55 18.61 17.76
C TYR A 556 -7.85 19.10 17.15
N TYR A 557 -7.96 18.89 15.85
CA TYR A 557 -9.11 19.24 15.04
C TYR A 557 -9.65 17.99 14.39
N PHE A 558 -10.97 17.82 14.43
CA PHE A 558 -11.66 16.67 13.86
C PHE A 558 -12.79 17.11 12.94
N THR A 559 -13.00 16.34 11.87
CA THR A 559 -14.21 16.42 11.05
C THR A 559 -14.54 15.04 10.51
N ILE A 560 -15.81 14.80 10.20
CA ILE A 560 -16.27 13.51 9.69
C ILE A 560 -17.09 13.68 8.41
N GLU A 561 -17.01 12.73 7.48
CA GLU A 561 -17.94 12.62 6.35
C GLU A 561 -18.53 11.21 6.31
N SER A 562 -19.79 11.11 5.90
CA SER A 562 -20.54 9.86 5.73
C SER A 562 -20.30 9.31 4.32
N ILE A 563 -20.35 7.98 4.15
CA ILE A 563 -20.04 7.30 2.89
C ILE A 563 -21.14 6.28 2.55
N ASN A 564 -21.57 6.26 1.29
CA ASN A 564 -22.42 5.21 0.74
C ASN A 564 -22.08 4.87 -0.72
N GLU A 565 -22.87 4.00 -1.35
CA GLU A 565 -22.69 3.51 -2.73
C GLU A 565 -22.77 4.62 -3.81
N ASN A 566 -23.18 5.83 -3.43
CA ASN A 566 -23.40 6.98 -4.32
C ASN A 566 -22.45 8.15 -4.03
N GLY A 567 -21.60 8.02 -3.01
CA GLY A 567 -20.55 8.96 -2.68
C GLY A 567 -20.47 9.36 -1.22
N VAL A 568 -19.90 10.54 -0.98
CA VAL A 568 -19.71 11.11 0.35
C VAL A 568 -20.65 12.27 0.61
N SER A 569 -20.95 12.50 1.89
CA SER A 569 -21.62 13.70 2.34
C SER A 569 -20.68 14.92 2.30
N GLU A 570 -21.23 16.11 2.56
CA GLU A 570 -20.39 17.20 3.06
C GLU A 570 -19.75 16.80 4.40
N LYS A 571 -18.55 17.31 4.67
CA LYS A 571 -17.89 17.17 5.96
C LYS A 571 -18.68 17.90 7.05
N SER A 572 -18.68 17.36 8.27
CA SER A 572 -19.21 18.05 9.45
C SER A 572 -18.45 19.36 9.70
N LYS A 573 -18.96 20.17 10.63
CA LYS A 573 -18.16 21.28 11.17
C LYS A 573 -16.89 20.72 11.81
N ILE A 574 -15.79 21.46 11.67
CA ILE A 574 -14.53 21.14 12.34
C ILE A 574 -14.69 21.41 13.83
N ILE A 575 -14.27 20.46 14.65
CA ILE A 575 -14.30 20.54 16.11
C ILE A 575 -12.87 20.58 16.62
N LYS A 576 -12.56 21.61 17.42
CA LYS A 576 -11.31 21.73 18.17
C LYS A 576 -11.47 21.04 19.53
N VAL A 577 -10.45 20.30 19.96
CA VAL A 577 -10.30 19.80 21.32
C VAL A 577 -8.92 20.16 21.88
N ASP A 578 -8.89 20.53 23.16
CA ASP A 578 -7.70 21.02 23.89
C ASP A 578 -7.09 19.96 24.81
#